data_AF-W5YTY0-F1
#
_entry.id   AF-W5YTY0-F1
#
_cell.length_a   1.000
_cell.length_b   1.000
_cell.length_c   1.000
_cell.angle_alpha   90.00
_cell.angle_beta   90.00
_cell.angle_gamma   90.00
#
_symmetry.space_group_name_H-M   'P 1'
#
loop_
_entity.id
_entity.type
_entity.pdbx_description
1 polymer ?
#
loop_
_entity_poly.entity_id
_entity_poly.type
_entity_poly.pdbx_seq_one_letter_code
_entity_poly.pdbx_strand_id
1 'polypeptide(L)' 'MNLYSQGVDPTLDLSGMAEITEVVEACTEISTHPRHPYAGELVFTAFSGSHQDAIRKCLARRTEGETWNVAYLHRSV' A
#
# COMPACT_ATOMS: atom_id res chain seq x y z
N MET A 1 3.54 -8.15 -4.59
CA MET A 1 3.88 -6.80 -4.09
C MET A 1 5.30 -6.61 -3.58
N ASN A 2 5.92 -7.58 -2.88
CA ASN A 2 7.31 -7.42 -2.41
C ASN A 2 8.33 -7.12 -3.53
N LEU A 3 8.19 -7.75 -4.71
CA LEU A 3 9.03 -7.46 -5.87
C LEU A 3 8.81 -6.02 -6.36
N TYR A 4 7.55 -5.63 -6.56
CA TYR A 4 7.16 -4.29 -6.99
C TYR A 4 7.68 -3.20 -6.03
N SER A 5 7.58 -3.40 -4.71
CA SER A 5 8.05 -2.43 -3.72
C SER A 5 9.57 -2.22 -3.75
N GLN A 6 10.32 -3.17 -4.32
CA GLN A 6 11.77 -3.09 -4.55
C GLN A 6 12.13 -2.65 -5.98
N GLY A 7 11.13 -2.31 -6.81
CA GLY A 7 11.33 -1.88 -8.20
C GLY A 7 11.50 -3.02 -9.20
N VAL A 8 11.21 -4.26 -8.81
CA VAL A 8 11.22 -5.43 -9.71
C VAL A 8 9.81 -5.70 -10.23
N ASP A 9 9.67 -5.80 -11.56
CA ASP A 9 8.39 -6.12 -12.19
C ASP A 9 7.94 -7.55 -11.83
N PRO A 10 6.78 -7.72 -11.16
CA PRO A 10 6.27 -9.05 -10.80
C PRO A 10 5.65 -9.80 -11.98
N THR A 11 5.52 -9.20 -13.17
CA THR A 11 4.82 -9.77 -14.35
C THR A 11 3.35 -10.14 -14.10
N LEU A 12 2.78 -9.60 -13.02
CA LEU A 12 1.41 -9.81 -12.58
C LEU A 12 0.81 -8.44 -12.24
N ASP A 13 -0.37 -8.17 -12.78
CA ASP A 13 -1.10 -6.96 -12.45
C ASP A 13 -1.74 -7.09 -11.06
N LEU A 14 -1.38 -6.16 -10.17
CA LEU A 14 -1.87 -6.05 -8.80
C LEU A 14 -2.38 -4.65 -8.48
N SER A 15 -2.65 -3.80 -9.49
CA SER A 15 -3.10 -2.43 -9.26
C SER A 15 -4.49 -2.36 -8.62
N GLY A 16 -5.35 -3.34 -8.90
CA GLY A 16 -6.72 -3.45 -8.37
C GLY A 16 -6.82 -4.20 -7.04
N MET A 17 -6.06 -3.82 -6.01
CA MET A 17 -6.01 -4.57 -4.75
C MET A 17 -7.39 -4.74 -4.07
N ALA A 18 -8.26 -3.72 -4.16
CA ALA A 18 -9.62 -3.79 -3.61
C ALA A 18 -10.46 -4.89 -4.29
N GLU A 19 -10.45 -4.93 -5.63
CA GLU A 19 -11.15 -5.94 -6.43
C GLU A 19 -10.58 -7.35 -6.18
N ILE A 20 -9.25 -7.47 -6.13
CA ILE A 20 -8.58 -8.75 -5.83
C ILE A 20 -9.03 -9.28 -4.47
N THR A 21 -9.07 -8.41 -3.45
CA THR A 21 -9.48 -8.79 -2.10
C THR A 21 -10.95 -9.22 -2.08
N GLU A 22 -11.84 -8.47 -2.74
CA GLU A 22 -13.26 -8.81 -2.85
C GLU A 22 -13.47 -10.19 -3.49
N VAL A 23 -12.77 -10.48 -4.59
CA VAL A 23 -12.84 -11.79 -5.27
C VAL A 23 -12.33 -12.91 -4.37
N VAL A 24 -11.19 -12.72 -3.68
CA VAL A 24 -10.63 -13.73 -2.78
C VAL A 24 -11.58 -14.03 -1.62
N GLU A 25 -12.16 -13.01 -0.99
CA GLU A 25 -13.13 -13.20 0.10
C GLU A 25 -14.41 -13.87 -0.39
N ALA A 26 -14.92 -13.50 -1.58
CA ALA A 26 -16.09 -14.13 -2.17
C ALA A 26 -15.87 -15.61 -2.51
N CYS A 27 -14.67 -15.99 -2.95
CA CYS A 27 -14.35 -17.38 -3.29
C CYS A 27 -14.03 -18.25 -2.06
N THR A 28 -13.45 -17.66 -1.01
CA THR A 28 -12.93 -18.41 0.14
C THR A 28 -13.83 -18.35 1.37
N GLU A 29 -14.77 -17.41 1.41
CA GLU A 29 -15.60 -17.08 2.58
C GLU A 29 -14.76 -16.71 3.82
N ILE A 30 -13.52 -16.28 3.62
CA ILE A 30 -12.59 -15.88 4.68
C ILE A 30 -12.27 -14.41 4.51
N SER A 31 -12.56 -13.61 5.54
CA SER A 31 -12.21 -12.18 5.55
C SER A 31 -10.71 -11.93 5.63
N THR A 32 -10.26 -10.91 4.94
CA THR A 32 -8.86 -10.46 4.96
C THR A 32 -8.55 -9.82 6.30
N HIS A 33 -7.46 -10.26 6.92
CA HIS A 33 -7.05 -9.70 8.19
C HIS A 33 -6.71 -8.19 8.04
N PRO A 34 -7.10 -7.31 8.98
CA PRO A 34 -6.86 -5.86 8.86
C PRO A 34 -5.39 -5.45 8.71
N ARG A 35 -4.46 -6.33 9.09
CA ARG A 35 -3.00 -6.14 8.95
C ARG A 35 -2.38 -7.02 7.86
N HIS A 36 -3.17 -7.64 6.99
CA HIS A 36 -2.66 -8.42 5.88
C HIS A 36 -1.81 -7.49 4.99
N PRO A 37 -0.52 -7.80 4.73
CA PRO A 37 0.34 -6.91 3.97
C PRO A 37 -0.30 -6.49 2.64
N TYR A 38 -0.20 -5.20 2.31
CA TYR A 38 -0.73 -4.58 1.08
C TYR A 38 -2.27 -4.50 0.94
N ALA A 39 -3.02 -5.46 1.47
CA ALA A 39 -4.46 -5.58 1.28
C ALA A 39 -5.31 -5.24 2.52
N GLY A 40 -4.71 -5.28 3.72
CA GLY A 40 -5.43 -5.04 4.96
C GLY A 40 -5.81 -3.58 5.16
N GLU A 41 -6.99 -3.33 5.72
CA GLU A 41 -7.55 -1.99 5.97
C GLU A 41 -6.61 -1.03 6.73
N LEU A 42 -5.74 -1.56 7.60
CA LEU A 42 -4.87 -0.75 8.44
C LEU A 42 -3.49 -0.48 7.85
N VAL A 43 -3.14 -1.06 6.70
CA VAL A 43 -1.75 -1.03 6.20
C VAL A 43 -1.30 0.32 5.63
N PHE A 44 -2.23 1.20 5.27
CA PHE A 44 -1.96 2.57 4.83
C PHE A 44 -2.42 3.64 5.84
N THR A 45 -2.78 3.23 7.05
CA THR A 45 -3.32 4.11 8.08
C THR A 45 -2.28 4.46 9.13
N ALA A 46 -2.02 5.76 9.33
CA ALA A 46 -1.15 6.25 10.39
C ALA A 46 -1.97 6.80 11.56
N PHE A 47 -1.94 6.13 12.71
CA PHE A 47 -2.63 6.60 13.93
C PHE A 47 -1.80 7.59 14.77
N SER A 48 -0.49 7.62 14.56
CA SER A 48 0.41 8.54 15.27
C SER A 48 0.45 9.91 14.59
N GLY A 49 0.23 10.98 15.35
CA GLY A 49 0.34 12.35 14.85
C GLY A 49 1.73 12.68 14.30
N SER A 50 2.80 12.12 14.88
CA SER A 50 4.17 12.31 14.35
C SER A 50 4.37 11.60 13.00
N HIS A 51 3.77 10.43 12.80
CA HIS A 51 3.81 9.74 11.51
C HIS A 51 3.01 10.51 10.46
N GLN A 52 1.83 11.02 10.81
CA GLN A 52 1.00 11.84 9.91
C GLN A 52 1.72 13.12 9.48
N ASP A 53 2.40 13.80 10.41
CA ASP A 53 3.19 15.00 10.11
C ASP A 53 4.36 14.68 9.16
N ALA A 54 5.10 13.59 9.41
CA ALA A 54 6.17 13.16 8.54
C ALA A 54 5.68 12.80 7.13
N ILE A 55 4.58 12.04 7.03
CA ILE A 55 3.94 11.70 5.74
C ILE A 55 3.55 12.98 4.99
N ARG A 56 2.88 13.92 5.66
CA ARG A 56 2.46 15.20 5.06
C ARG A 56 3.65 15.99 4.52
N LYS A 57 4.74 16.06 5.28
CA LYS A 57 5.98 16.75 4.89
C LYS A 57 6.69 16.09 3.70
N CYS A 58 6.65 14.77 3.58
CA CYS A 58 7.17 14.05 2.42
C CYS A 58 6.30 14.31 1.18
N LEU A 59 4.98 14.17 1.30
CA LEU A 59 4.05 14.36 0.19
C LEU A 59 4.08 15.80 -0.35
N ALA A 60 4.22 16.81 0.52
CA ALA A 60 4.30 18.22 0.10
C ALA A 60 5.57 18.58 -0.69
N ARG A 61 6.63 17.78 -0.59
CA ARG A 61 7.90 17.99 -1.31
C ARG A 61 8.04 17.14 -2.57
N ARG A 62 7.13 16.19 -2.76
CA ARG A 62 7.22 15.22 -3.85
C ARG A 62 6.86 15.88 -5.18
N THR A 63 7.68 15.63 -6.20
CA THR A 63 7.37 15.98 -7.58
C THR A 63 6.82 14.75 -8.32
N GLU A 64 5.90 14.97 -9.26
CA GLU A 64 5.38 13.89 -10.10
C GLU A 64 6.53 13.26 -10.94
N GLY A 65 6.54 11.94 -11.04
CA GLY A 65 7.63 11.18 -11.68
C GLY A 65 8.83 10.87 -10.80
N GLU A 66 8.96 11.46 -9.61
CA GLU A 66 10.01 11.09 -8.65
C GLU A 66 9.74 9.74 -7.97
N THR A 67 10.84 9.04 -7.68
CA THR A 67 10.85 7.80 -6.89
C THR A 67 10.08 7.99 -5.59
N TRP A 68 9.27 6.99 -5.25
CA TRP A 68 8.51 7.02 -3.99
C TRP A 68 9.43 7.09 -2.78
N ASN A 69 9.36 8.21 -2.04
CA ASN A 69 10.13 8.44 -0.83
C ASN A 69 9.27 9.15 0.22
N VAL A 70 8.31 8.40 0.77
CA VAL A 70 7.39 8.89 1.81
C VAL A 70 7.65 8.11 3.09
N ALA A 71 7.94 8.82 4.18
CA ALA A 71 8.19 8.19 5.47
C ALA A 71 6.99 7.32 5.89
N TYR A 72 7.27 6.14 6.45
CA TYR A 72 6.27 5.19 6.98
C TYR A 72 5.31 4.56 5.96
N LEU A 73 5.36 4.93 4.67
CA LEU A 73 4.56 4.33 3.61
C LEU A 73 5.46 3.69 2.57
N HIS A 74 5.27 2.38 2.34
CA HIS A 74 5.92 1.68 1.24
C HIS A 74 5.31 2.09 -0.10
N ARG A 75 6.03 1.89 -1.19
CA ARG A 75 5.52 2.14 -2.53
C ARG A 75 4.33 1.21 -2.80
N SER A 76 3.13 1.77 -2.83
CA SER A 76 1.93 1.10 -3.33
C SER A 76 1.85 1.24 -4.85
N VAL A 77 1.12 0.33 -5.50
CA VAL A 77 0.79 0.44 -6.93
C VAL A 77 -0.07 1.68 -7.17
#